data_AF-A0A1E1WKV6-F1
#
_entry.id   AF-A0A1E1WKV6-F1
#
_cell.length_a   1.000
_cell.length_b   1.000
_cell.length_c   1.000
_cell.angle_alpha   90.00
_cell.angle_beta   90.00
_cell.angle_gamma   90.00
#
_symmetry.space_group_name_H-M   'P 1'
#
loop_
_entity.id
_entity.type
_entity.pdbx_description
1 polymer ?
#
loop_
_entity_poly.entity_id
_entity_poly.type
_entity_poly.pdbx_seq_one_letter_code
_entity_poly.pdbx_strand_id
1 'polypeptide(L)'
;SGAAQGLAEVVAGLGVERLHSFMPDIITTAERTDIAPHVKDGYIMMFIYMPGAFTDEFTPYIGQIINPILKALADENEYVRETALKAGQRIVNLYAESAITLLLPELERGLFDDNWRIRYSSVQLLGDLLYRISGVSGKMSTETASEDDNFGTEQSHKAIMNALGVERRNRVLAGLYMGRSDVALMVRQAALHVWKVVVTNTPKTLREILPTLFGLLLGCLASTSYDKRQVAARTLGDLVRKLGERVLPEIVPILERGLRSERADQRQGVCIGLGEILAST
;
A
#
# COMPACT_ATOMS: atom_id res chain seq x y z
N SER A 1 -6.68 -17.73 -19.15
CA SER A 1 -6.76 -18.47 -17.87
C SER A 1 -6.22 -19.89 -18.00
N GLY A 2 -6.93 -20.81 -18.69
CA GLY A 2 -6.53 -22.22 -18.75
C GLY A 2 -5.13 -22.51 -19.34
N ALA A 3 -4.67 -21.74 -20.33
CA ALA A 3 -3.35 -21.93 -20.93
C ALA A 3 -2.19 -21.62 -19.96
N ALA A 4 -2.29 -20.54 -19.17
CA ALA A 4 -1.27 -20.16 -18.19
C ALA A 4 -1.19 -21.18 -17.05
N GLN A 5 -2.34 -21.64 -16.57
CA GLN A 5 -2.42 -22.71 -15.58
C GLN A 5 -1.83 -24.01 -16.13
N GLY A 6 -2.25 -24.43 -17.32
CA GLY A 6 -1.73 -25.65 -17.96
C GLY A 6 -0.22 -25.59 -18.14
N LEU A 7 0.34 -24.45 -18.56
CA LEU A 7 1.78 -24.26 -18.65
C LEU A 7 2.45 -24.36 -17.27
N ALA A 8 1.90 -23.74 -16.23
CA ALA A 8 2.44 -23.84 -14.88
C ALA A 8 2.50 -25.28 -14.36
N GLU A 9 1.41 -26.05 -14.54
CA GLU A 9 1.36 -27.46 -14.15
C GLU A 9 2.34 -28.33 -14.95
N VAL A 10 2.47 -28.07 -16.26
CA VAL A 10 3.44 -28.79 -17.11
C VAL A 10 4.88 -28.49 -16.66
N VAL A 11 5.23 -27.22 -16.41
CA VAL A 11 6.57 -26.85 -15.94
C VAL A 11 6.82 -27.48 -14.57
N ALA A 12 5.83 -27.50 -13.68
CA ALA A 12 5.94 -28.18 -12.37
C ALA A 12 6.17 -29.68 -12.52
N GLY A 13 5.45 -30.35 -13.41
CA GLY A 13 5.66 -31.77 -13.72
C GLY A 13 7.04 -32.08 -14.33
N LEU A 14 7.69 -31.11 -14.96
CA LEU A 14 9.06 -31.23 -15.49
C LEU A 14 10.15 -30.90 -14.46
N GLY A 15 9.78 -30.39 -13.28
CA GLY A 15 10.67 -30.12 -12.16
C GLY A 15 11.22 -28.68 -12.09
N VAL A 16 11.82 -28.38 -10.94
CA VAL A 16 12.29 -27.04 -10.53
C VAL A 16 13.37 -26.49 -11.47
N GLU A 17 14.19 -27.36 -12.08
CA GLU A 17 15.16 -26.95 -13.11
C GLU A 17 14.49 -26.24 -14.30
N ARG A 18 13.28 -26.66 -14.67
CA ARG A 18 12.51 -25.98 -15.72
C ARG A 18 11.97 -24.64 -15.24
N LEU A 19 11.49 -24.54 -13.99
CA LEU A 19 11.13 -23.24 -13.42
C LEU A 19 12.31 -22.26 -13.56
N HIS A 20 13.50 -22.68 -13.14
CA HIS A 20 14.69 -21.84 -13.20
C HIS A 20 15.07 -21.42 -14.61
N SER A 21 14.88 -22.31 -15.59
CA SER A 21 15.12 -22.00 -17.00
C SER A 21 14.11 -21.00 -17.60
N PHE A 22 12.83 -21.05 -17.21
CA PHE A 22 11.77 -20.24 -17.83
C PHE A 22 11.56 -18.88 -17.16
N MET A 23 11.78 -18.79 -15.84
CA MET A 23 11.46 -17.57 -15.08
C MET A 23 12.17 -16.30 -15.58
N PRO A 24 13.46 -16.31 -15.95
CA PRO A 24 14.12 -15.12 -16.47
C PRO A 24 13.38 -14.52 -17.68
N ASP A 25 12.96 -15.37 -18.62
CA ASP A 25 12.27 -14.94 -19.84
C ASP A 25 10.85 -14.45 -19.55
N ILE A 26 10.13 -15.13 -18.66
CA ILE A 26 8.78 -14.73 -18.21
C ILE A 26 8.84 -13.33 -17.57
N ILE A 27 9.78 -13.12 -16.64
CA ILE A 27 9.94 -11.84 -15.94
C ILE A 27 10.30 -10.74 -16.92
N THR A 28 11.34 -10.96 -17.74
CA THR A 28 11.81 -9.98 -18.72
C THR A 28 10.70 -9.59 -19.68
N THR A 29 9.89 -10.55 -20.13
CA THR A 29 8.79 -10.28 -21.06
C THR A 29 7.62 -9.57 -20.39
N ALA A 30 7.30 -9.90 -19.13
CA ALA A 30 6.25 -9.22 -18.37
C ALA A 30 6.56 -7.73 -18.13
N GLU A 31 7.84 -7.36 -18.06
CA GLU A 31 8.26 -5.97 -17.87
C GLU A 31 8.22 -5.11 -19.14
N ARG A 32 8.11 -5.74 -20.32
CA ARG A 32 8.13 -5.03 -21.60
C ARG A 32 6.90 -4.16 -21.78
N THR A 33 7.14 -2.94 -22.27
CA THR A 33 6.08 -1.96 -22.60
C THR A 33 5.69 -1.98 -24.07
N ASP A 34 6.50 -2.61 -24.92
CA ASP A 34 6.36 -2.64 -26.38
C ASP A 34 5.60 -3.87 -26.91
N ILE A 35 5.00 -4.67 -26.01
CA ILE A 35 4.23 -5.86 -26.37
C ILE A 35 2.73 -5.61 -26.33
N ALA A 36 1.98 -6.38 -27.12
CA ALA A 36 0.53 -6.26 -27.15
C ALA A 36 -0.09 -6.54 -25.76
N PRO A 37 -1.12 -5.78 -25.33
CA PRO A 37 -1.68 -5.92 -23.99
C PRO A 37 -2.17 -7.34 -23.62
N HIS A 38 -2.74 -8.09 -24.57
CA HIS A 38 -3.16 -9.48 -24.34
C HIS A 38 -1.97 -10.45 -24.15
N VAL A 39 -0.81 -10.15 -24.74
CA VAL A 39 0.42 -10.91 -24.52
C VAL A 39 0.94 -10.62 -23.12
N LYS A 40 1.01 -9.34 -22.73
CA LYS A 40 1.39 -8.92 -21.38
C LYS A 40 0.52 -9.58 -20.32
N ASP A 41 -0.81 -9.55 -20.51
CA ASP A 41 -1.78 -10.21 -19.62
C ASP A 41 -1.46 -11.69 -19.43
N GLY A 42 -1.12 -12.41 -20.51
CA GLY A 42 -0.71 -13.81 -20.45
C GLY A 42 0.50 -14.06 -19.55
N TYR A 43 1.53 -13.21 -19.63
CA TYR A 43 2.72 -13.30 -18.77
C TYR A 43 2.42 -12.94 -17.31
N ILE A 44 1.61 -11.90 -17.07
CA ILE A 44 1.17 -11.55 -15.70
C ILE A 44 0.33 -12.68 -15.10
N MET A 45 -0.47 -13.37 -15.92
CA MET A 45 -1.26 -14.52 -15.50
C MET A 45 -0.38 -15.71 -15.06
N MET A 46 0.85 -15.84 -15.55
CA MET A 46 1.80 -16.84 -15.02
C MET A 46 2.10 -16.60 -13.54
N PHE A 47 2.13 -15.34 -13.09
CA PHE A 47 2.34 -14.99 -11.68
C PHE A 47 1.12 -15.30 -10.79
N ILE A 48 -0.02 -15.71 -11.35
CA ILE A 48 -1.15 -16.25 -10.58
C ILE A 48 -0.95 -17.74 -10.29
N TYR A 49 -0.44 -18.50 -11.26
CA TYR A 49 -0.43 -19.97 -11.22
C TYR A 49 0.91 -20.58 -10.83
N MET A 50 2.03 -20.04 -11.30
CA MET A 50 3.37 -20.56 -10.98
C MET A 50 3.64 -20.59 -9.47
N PRO A 51 3.27 -19.56 -8.68
CA PRO A 51 3.40 -19.63 -7.23
C PRO A 51 2.69 -20.81 -6.57
N GLY A 52 1.49 -21.15 -7.06
CA GLY A 52 0.71 -22.26 -6.50
C GLY A 52 1.28 -23.63 -6.90
N ALA A 53 1.86 -23.73 -8.09
CA ALA A 53 2.44 -24.97 -8.60
C ALA A 53 3.81 -25.29 -7.96
N PHE A 54 4.58 -24.26 -7.58
CA PHE A 54 5.95 -24.41 -7.06
C PHE A 54 6.11 -24.03 -5.59
N THR A 55 5.15 -23.33 -4.96
CA THR A 55 5.21 -23.00 -3.52
C THR A 55 6.54 -22.38 -3.08
N ASP A 56 7.33 -23.06 -2.26
CA ASP A 56 8.58 -22.56 -1.67
C ASP A 56 9.67 -22.33 -2.72
N GLU A 57 9.75 -23.16 -3.75
CA GLU A 57 10.72 -23.06 -4.84
C GLU A 57 10.55 -21.80 -5.70
N PHE A 58 9.39 -21.13 -5.61
CA PHE A 58 9.13 -19.88 -6.30
C PHE A 58 9.61 -18.64 -5.51
N THR A 59 9.93 -18.78 -4.22
CA THR A 59 10.37 -17.68 -3.34
C THR A 59 11.49 -16.80 -3.91
N PRO A 60 12.54 -17.34 -4.59
CA PRO A 60 13.63 -16.53 -5.17
C PRO A 60 13.18 -15.50 -6.21
N TYR A 61 11.99 -15.67 -6.79
CA TYR A 61 11.46 -14.80 -7.84
C TYR A 61 10.56 -13.68 -7.32
N ILE A 62 10.08 -13.76 -6.08
CA ILE A 62 9.10 -12.81 -5.53
C ILE A 62 9.59 -11.37 -5.68
N GLY A 63 10.82 -11.08 -5.26
CA GLY A 63 11.39 -9.73 -5.37
C GLY A 63 11.44 -9.20 -6.81
N GLN A 64 11.63 -10.08 -7.79
CA GLN A 64 11.76 -9.72 -9.21
C GLN A 64 10.39 -9.51 -9.87
N ILE A 65 9.37 -10.27 -9.49
CA ILE A 65 8.03 -10.17 -10.12
C ILE A 65 7.17 -9.02 -9.57
N ILE A 66 7.50 -8.47 -8.39
CA ILE A 66 6.72 -7.36 -7.80
C ILE A 66 6.69 -6.16 -8.76
N ASN A 67 7.82 -5.79 -9.35
CA ASN A 67 7.89 -4.64 -10.26
C ASN A 67 7.00 -4.79 -11.52
N PRO A 68 7.06 -5.90 -12.29
CA PRO A 68 6.13 -6.09 -13.40
C PRO A 68 4.66 -6.12 -12.95
N ILE A 69 4.34 -6.69 -11.79
CA ILE A 69 2.97 -6.64 -11.24
C ILE A 69 2.54 -5.20 -10.97
N LEU A 70 3.36 -4.40 -10.27
CA LEU A 70 3.07 -2.99 -9.97
C LEU A 70 2.91 -2.15 -11.24
N LYS A 71 3.76 -2.37 -12.26
CA LYS A 71 3.62 -1.73 -13.57
C LYS A 71 2.30 -2.11 -14.24
N ALA A 72 1.91 -3.39 -14.19
CA ALA A 72 0.67 -3.88 -14.79
C ALA A 72 -0.59 -3.38 -14.06
N LEU A 73 -0.51 -3.08 -12.75
CA LEU A 73 -1.60 -2.41 -12.01
C LEU A 73 -1.89 -0.99 -12.50
N ALA A 74 -0.90 -0.35 -13.14
CA ALA A 74 -1.03 0.96 -13.77
C ALA A 74 -1.44 0.92 -15.25
N ASP A 75 -1.57 -0.27 -15.86
CA ASP A 75 -1.81 -0.41 -17.29
C ASP A 75 -3.13 0.26 -17.72
N GLU A 76 -3.21 0.78 -18.94
CA GLU A 76 -4.42 1.42 -19.45
C GLU A 76 -5.55 0.41 -19.68
N ASN A 77 -5.21 -0.85 -19.94
CA ASN A 77 -6.17 -1.92 -20.18
C ASN A 77 -6.69 -2.49 -18.87
N GLU A 78 -8.00 -2.44 -18.67
CA GLU A 78 -8.65 -2.88 -17.42
C GLU A 78 -8.38 -4.35 -17.09
N TYR A 79 -8.49 -5.24 -18.07
CA TYR A 79 -8.26 -6.67 -17.85
C TYR A 79 -6.81 -6.97 -17.42
N VAL A 80 -5.82 -6.22 -17.92
CA VAL A 80 -4.41 -6.36 -17.48
C VAL A 80 -4.28 -5.97 -16.01
N ARG A 81 -4.94 -4.87 -15.59
CA ARG A 81 -4.96 -4.44 -14.20
C ARG A 81 -5.62 -5.46 -13.29
N GLU A 82 -6.74 -6.04 -13.71
CA GLU A 82 -7.44 -7.08 -12.94
C GLU A 82 -6.57 -8.33 -12.77
N THR A 83 -5.90 -8.79 -13.83
CA THR A 83 -4.99 -9.93 -13.76
C THR A 83 -3.80 -9.62 -12.85
N ALA A 84 -3.23 -8.41 -12.94
CA ALA A 84 -2.14 -7.98 -12.06
C ALA A 84 -2.56 -7.92 -10.59
N LEU A 85 -3.77 -7.44 -10.30
CA LEU A 85 -4.30 -7.44 -8.94
C LEU A 85 -4.45 -8.87 -8.41
N LYS A 86 -5.02 -9.78 -9.20
CA LYS A 86 -5.13 -11.20 -8.84
C LYS A 86 -3.75 -11.84 -8.60
N ALA A 87 -2.76 -11.50 -9.41
CA ALA A 87 -1.38 -11.96 -9.23
C ALA A 87 -0.79 -11.45 -7.91
N GLY A 88 -0.86 -10.14 -7.65
CA GLY A 88 -0.41 -9.55 -6.39
C GLY A 88 -1.08 -10.17 -5.18
N GLN A 89 -2.40 -10.38 -5.24
CA GLN A 89 -3.16 -11.04 -4.18
C GLN A 89 -2.71 -12.48 -3.95
N ARG A 90 -2.36 -13.22 -5.02
CA ARG A 90 -1.80 -14.56 -4.86
C ARG A 90 -0.44 -14.55 -4.18
N ILE A 91 0.44 -13.65 -4.56
CA ILE A 91 1.74 -13.52 -3.91
C ILE A 91 1.58 -13.16 -2.42
N VAL A 92 0.73 -12.18 -2.10
CA VAL A 92 0.46 -11.81 -0.70
C VAL A 92 -0.10 -13.02 0.09
N ASN A 93 -1.08 -13.73 -0.45
CA ASN A 93 -1.71 -14.84 0.26
C ASN A 93 -0.76 -16.01 0.52
N LEU A 94 0.14 -16.32 -0.42
CA LEU A 94 1.06 -17.44 -0.30
C LEU A 94 2.31 -17.09 0.51
N TYR A 95 2.78 -15.85 0.45
CA TYR A 95 4.10 -15.47 0.97
C TYR A 95 4.09 -14.32 1.99
N ALA A 96 2.93 -13.97 2.54
CA ALA A 96 2.82 -12.97 3.62
C ALA A 96 3.73 -13.25 4.83
N GLU A 97 4.06 -14.52 5.10
CA GLU A 97 4.90 -14.90 6.24
C GLU A 97 6.39 -15.00 5.84
N SER A 98 6.69 -15.53 4.65
CA SER A 98 8.05 -15.82 4.20
C SER A 98 8.72 -14.66 3.44
N ALA A 99 7.95 -13.78 2.80
CA ALA A 99 8.47 -12.73 1.91
C ALA A 99 7.98 -11.31 2.28
N ILE A 100 7.48 -11.09 3.49
CA ILE A 100 6.99 -9.78 3.94
C ILE A 100 8.02 -8.67 3.82
N THR A 101 9.29 -8.98 4.05
CA THR A 101 10.41 -8.04 3.98
C THR A 101 10.68 -7.57 2.55
N LEU A 102 10.31 -8.37 1.55
CA LEU A 102 10.41 -8.06 0.13
C LEU A 102 9.15 -7.33 -0.37
N LEU A 103 7.96 -7.79 0.04
CA LEU A 103 6.69 -7.24 -0.40
C LEU A 103 6.43 -5.83 0.14
N LEU A 104 6.62 -5.66 1.46
CA LEU A 104 6.13 -4.47 2.14
C LEU A 104 6.80 -3.16 1.68
N PRO A 105 8.13 -3.08 1.45
CA PRO A 105 8.74 -1.84 0.98
C PRO A 105 8.14 -1.34 -0.35
N GLU A 106 7.80 -2.27 -1.25
CA GLU A 106 7.21 -1.93 -2.54
C GLU A 106 5.74 -1.48 -2.41
N LEU A 107 4.98 -2.11 -1.50
CA LEU A 107 3.62 -1.66 -1.19
C LEU A 107 3.61 -0.28 -0.49
N GLU A 108 4.53 -0.06 0.47
CA GLU A 108 4.72 1.24 1.13
C GLU A 108 5.07 2.32 0.11
N ARG A 109 5.97 2.03 -0.85
CA ARG A 109 6.31 2.94 -1.95
C ARG A 109 5.09 3.25 -2.82
N GLY A 110 4.31 2.22 -3.16
CA GLY A 110 3.13 2.33 -3.99
C GLY A 110 2.00 3.16 -3.36
N LEU A 111 1.88 3.23 -2.03
CA LEU A 111 0.92 4.11 -1.35
C LEU A 111 1.11 5.60 -1.68
N PHE A 112 2.32 6.01 -2.05
CA PHE A 112 2.68 7.39 -2.35
C PHE A 112 3.07 7.57 -3.83
N ASP A 113 2.66 6.67 -4.70
CA ASP A 113 2.88 6.81 -6.14
C ASP A 113 2.06 7.99 -6.72
N ASP A 114 2.56 8.64 -7.77
CA ASP A 114 1.81 9.72 -8.40
C ASP A 114 0.58 9.18 -9.17
N ASN A 115 0.66 7.94 -9.66
CA ASN A 115 -0.48 7.26 -10.27
C ASN A 115 -1.43 6.69 -9.21
N TRP A 116 -2.64 7.23 -9.16
CA TRP A 116 -3.67 6.80 -8.21
C TRP A 116 -4.04 5.31 -8.34
N ARG A 117 -3.86 4.68 -9.51
CA ARG A 117 -4.13 3.25 -9.71
C ARG A 117 -3.11 2.38 -8.97
N ILE A 118 -1.85 2.81 -8.94
CA ILE A 118 -0.80 2.15 -8.15
C ILE A 118 -1.10 2.34 -6.67
N ARG A 119 -1.48 3.56 -6.24
CA ARG A 119 -1.90 3.81 -4.85
C ARG A 119 -3.07 2.91 -4.44
N TYR A 120 -4.12 2.86 -5.26
CA TYR A 120 -5.31 2.04 -5.01
C TYR A 120 -4.96 0.56 -4.84
N SER A 121 -4.22 0.02 -5.80
CA SER A 121 -3.80 -1.39 -5.78
C SER A 121 -2.86 -1.69 -4.61
N SER A 122 -1.99 -0.75 -4.24
CA SER A 122 -1.09 -0.89 -3.08
C SER A 122 -1.87 -0.90 -1.78
N VAL A 123 -2.90 -0.06 -1.64
CA VAL A 123 -3.81 -0.09 -0.48
C VAL A 123 -4.54 -1.43 -0.40
N GLN A 124 -5.03 -1.97 -1.53
CA GLN A 124 -5.70 -3.27 -1.55
C GLN A 124 -4.77 -4.40 -1.12
N LEU A 125 -3.58 -4.50 -1.74
CA LEU A 125 -2.59 -5.53 -1.44
C LEU A 125 -2.04 -5.42 -0.01
N LEU A 126 -1.85 -4.20 0.49
CA LEU A 126 -1.46 -3.95 1.88
C LEU A 126 -2.58 -4.35 2.84
N GLY A 127 -3.84 -4.08 2.49
CA GLY A 127 -5.00 -4.59 3.21
C GLY A 127 -5.00 -6.10 3.30
N ASP A 128 -4.88 -6.80 2.16
CA ASP A 128 -4.82 -8.25 2.10
C ASP A 128 -3.67 -8.83 2.95
N LEU A 129 -2.50 -8.17 2.93
CA LEU A 129 -1.35 -8.55 3.76
C LEU A 129 -1.67 -8.40 5.25
N LEU A 130 -2.23 -7.26 5.67
CA LEU A 130 -2.61 -7.02 7.06
C LEU A 130 -3.70 -7.98 7.53
N TYR A 131 -4.67 -8.30 6.67
CA TYR A 131 -5.72 -9.28 6.95
C TYR A 131 -5.13 -10.67 7.17
N ARG A 132 -4.19 -11.06 6.31
CA ARG A 132 -3.50 -12.35 6.41
C ARG A 132 -2.69 -12.46 7.71
N ILE A 133 -1.92 -11.42 8.05
CA ILE A 133 -1.11 -11.37 9.28
C ILE A 133 -1.98 -11.41 10.53
N SER A 134 -3.09 -10.66 10.52
CA SER A 134 -3.95 -10.51 11.70
C SER A 134 -5.00 -11.59 11.86
N GLY A 135 -5.20 -12.44 10.84
CA GLY A 135 -6.22 -13.49 10.82
C GLY A 135 -7.66 -12.96 10.70
N VAL A 136 -7.85 -11.69 10.35
CA VAL A 136 -9.18 -11.10 10.15
C VAL A 136 -9.63 -11.21 8.69
N SER A 137 -10.94 -11.16 8.46
CA SER A 137 -11.50 -11.16 7.11
C SER A 137 -11.79 -9.73 6.65
N GLY A 138 -11.25 -9.34 5.49
CA GLY A 138 -11.57 -8.08 4.82
C GLY A 138 -12.99 -8.00 4.25
N LYS A 139 -13.83 -9.05 4.40
CA LYS A 139 -15.21 -9.06 3.86
C LYS A 139 -16.24 -8.35 4.75
N MET A 140 -15.81 -7.69 5.82
CA MET A 140 -16.70 -6.93 6.69
C MET A 140 -17.28 -5.74 5.91
N SER A 141 -18.61 -5.63 5.85
CA SER A 141 -19.21 -4.44 5.23
C SER A 141 -18.96 -3.23 6.12
N THR A 142 -18.24 -2.25 5.58
CA THR A 142 -17.96 -0.97 6.24
C THR A 142 -18.93 0.14 5.82
N GLU A 143 -19.88 -0.16 4.93
CA GLU A 143 -20.79 0.83 4.30
C GLU A 143 -21.83 1.41 5.27
N THR A 144 -22.26 0.65 6.27
CA THR A 144 -23.24 1.09 7.28
C THR A 144 -22.61 1.61 8.56
N ALA A 145 -21.28 1.61 8.65
CA ALA A 145 -20.53 1.96 9.84
C ALA A 145 -20.17 3.46 9.81
N SER A 146 -20.37 4.18 10.92
CA SER A 146 -19.92 5.57 11.09
C SER A 146 -18.44 5.70 10.72
N GLU A 147 -17.97 6.90 10.32
CA GLU A 147 -16.54 7.12 10.03
C GLU A 147 -15.60 6.74 11.19
N ASP A 148 -16.14 6.72 12.42
CA ASP A 148 -15.42 6.39 13.64
C ASP A 148 -15.60 4.93 14.11
N ASP A 149 -16.46 4.16 13.45
CA ASP A 149 -16.69 2.75 13.77
C ASP A 149 -15.55 1.88 13.21
N ASN A 150 -14.93 1.13 14.11
CA ASN A 150 -13.76 0.31 13.87
C ASN A 150 -14.05 -1.14 14.27
N PHE A 151 -13.60 -2.09 13.44
CA PHE A 151 -13.77 -3.53 13.61
C PHE A 151 -12.49 -4.25 14.03
N GLY A 152 -11.36 -3.53 14.12
CA GLY A 152 -10.12 -4.09 14.60
C GLY A 152 -10.27 -4.71 15.99
N THR A 153 -9.43 -5.71 16.28
CA THR A 153 -9.39 -6.40 17.57
C THR A 153 -8.01 -6.23 18.23
N GLU A 154 -7.93 -6.33 19.56
CA GLU A 154 -6.62 -6.28 20.24
C GLU A 154 -5.70 -7.44 19.81
N GLN A 155 -6.28 -8.57 19.40
CA GLN A 155 -5.53 -9.69 18.84
C GLN A 155 -4.90 -9.33 17.49
N SER A 156 -5.68 -8.74 16.58
CA SER A 156 -5.19 -8.31 15.27
C SER A 156 -4.12 -7.23 15.40
N HIS A 157 -4.30 -6.30 16.33
CA HIS A 157 -3.30 -5.30 16.68
C HIS A 157 -1.96 -5.93 17.12
N LYS A 158 -2.01 -6.90 18.06
CA LYS A 158 -0.80 -7.61 18.52
C LYS A 158 -0.13 -8.42 17.41
N ALA A 159 -0.90 -9.09 16.57
CA ALA A 159 -0.37 -9.89 15.47
C ALA A 159 0.41 -9.02 14.46
N ILE A 160 -0.17 -7.89 14.05
CA ILE A 160 0.49 -6.93 13.16
C ILE A 160 1.74 -6.34 13.82
N MET A 161 1.65 -6.00 15.09
CA MET A 161 2.78 -5.46 15.84
C MET A 161 3.96 -6.46 15.90
N ASN A 162 3.68 -7.74 16.14
CA ASN A 162 4.68 -8.78 16.21
C ASN A 162 5.31 -9.09 14.85
N ALA A 163 4.52 -9.08 13.77
CA ALA A 163 5.00 -9.40 12.43
C ALA A 163 5.79 -8.24 11.79
N LEU A 164 5.35 -6.99 11.97
CA LEU A 164 5.97 -5.84 11.33
C LEU A 164 7.03 -5.15 12.20
N GLY A 165 6.86 -5.19 13.52
CA GLY A 165 7.58 -4.33 14.45
C GLY A 165 7.05 -2.88 14.47
N VAL A 166 7.45 -2.13 15.50
CA VAL A 166 6.94 -0.78 15.82
C VAL A 166 7.05 0.18 14.63
N GLU A 167 8.26 0.34 14.09
CA GLU A 167 8.55 1.36 13.08
C GLU A 167 7.76 1.13 11.80
N ARG A 168 7.75 -0.11 11.33
CA ARG A 168 7.13 -0.51 10.07
C ARG A 168 5.60 -0.52 10.18
N ARG A 169 5.04 -0.99 11.31
CA ARG A 169 3.62 -0.83 11.63
C ARG A 169 3.21 0.63 11.59
N ASN A 170 4.00 1.51 12.22
CA ASN A 170 3.68 2.95 12.26
C ASN A 170 3.71 3.59 10.86
N ARG A 171 4.68 3.22 10.00
CA ARG A 171 4.71 3.71 8.61
C ARG A 171 3.51 3.24 7.80
N VAL A 172 3.18 1.94 7.88
CA VAL A 172 2.03 1.34 7.20
C VAL A 172 0.72 2.02 7.60
N LEU A 173 0.48 2.15 8.91
CA LEU A 173 -0.74 2.79 9.40
C LEU A 173 -0.77 4.28 9.06
N ALA A 174 0.35 4.99 9.12
CA ALA A 174 0.40 6.40 8.71
C ALA A 174 0.05 6.56 7.22
N GLY A 175 0.59 5.70 6.35
CA GLY A 175 0.25 5.69 4.93
C GLY A 175 -1.23 5.37 4.66
N LEU A 176 -1.80 4.38 5.35
CA LEU A 176 -3.23 4.09 5.27
C LEU A 176 -4.08 5.26 5.76
N TYR A 177 -3.70 5.92 6.85
CA TYR A 177 -4.41 7.08 7.36
C TYR A 177 -4.40 8.24 6.37
N MET A 178 -3.23 8.56 5.79
CA MET A 178 -3.13 9.55 4.71
C MET A 178 -3.96 9.19 3.47
N GLY A 179 -4.00 7.89 3.12
CA GLY A 179 -4.82 7.38 2.01
C GLY A 179 -6.31 7.67 2.14
N ARG A 180 -6.83 7.87 3.37
CA ARG A 180 -8.23 8.28 3.61
C ARG A 180 -8.53 9.68 3.06
N SER A 181 -7.51 10.51 2.91
CA SER A 181 -7.60 11.88 2.37
C SER A 181 -7.13 11.98 0.92
N ASP A 182 -6.91 10.86 0.24
CA ASP A 182 -6.49 10.81 -1.17
C ASP A 182 -7.39 11.65 -2.08
N VAL A 183 -6.85 12.17 -3.18
CA VAL A 183 -7.63 12.89 -4.20
C VAL A 183 -8.59 11.96 -4.96
N ALA A 184 -8.20 10.71 -5.19
CA ALA A 184 -9.00 9.69 -5.86
C ALA A 184 -9.94 8.99 -4.88
N LEU A 185 -11.24 8.95 -5.22
CA LEU A 185 -12.28 8.36 -4.36
C LEU A 185 -12.02 6.88 -4.06
N MET A 186 -11.58 6.10 -5.05
CA MET A 186 -11.33 4.67 -4.88
C MET A 186 -10.23 4.40 -3.85
N VAL A 187 -9.17 5.22 -3.84
CA VAL A 187 -8.09 5.12 -2.86
C VAL A 187 -8.61 5.46 -1.46
N ARG A 188 -9.39 6.54 -1.32
CA ARG A 188 -10.01 6.91 -0.03
C ARG A 188 -10.86 5.78 0.54
N GLN A 189 -11.73 5.20 -0.27
CA GLN A 189 -12.64 4.14 0.15
C GLN A 189 -11.88 2.88 0.58
N ALA A 190 -10.89 2.44 -0.23
CA ALA A 190 -10.07 1.29 0.12
C ALA A 190 -9.27 1.53 1.40
N ALA A 191 -8.66 2.71 1.56
CA ALA A 191 -7.84 3.04 2.72
C ALA A 191 -8.69 3.12 4.00
N LEU A 192 -9.87 3.75 3.90
CA LEU A 192 -10.83 3.80 5.00
C LEU A 192 -11.30 2.40 5.40
N HIS A 193 -11.62 1.55 4.43
CA HIS A 193 -12.05 0.18 4.68
C HIS A 193 -10.96 -0.62 5.42
N VAL A 194 -9.72 -0.62 4.91
CA VAL A 194 -8.59 -1.29 5.56
C VAL A 194 -8.35 -0.74 6.97
N TRP A 195 -8.38 0.60 7.13
CA TRP A 195 -8.24 1.24 8.44
C TRP A 195 -9.28 0.73 9.43
N LYS A 196 -10.57 0.73 9.05
CA LYS A 196 -11.67 0.28 9.92
C LYS A 196 -11.52 -1.19 10.30
N VAL A 197 -11.07 -2.04 9.39
CA VAL A 197 -10.89 -3.49 9.66
C VAL A 197 -9.68 -3.75 10.59
N VAL A 198 -8.60 -2.98 10.45
CA VAL A 198 -7.34 -3.25 11.15
C VAL A 198 -7.21 -2.50 12.47
N VAL A 199 -7.70 -1.27 12.55
CA VAL A 199 -7.51 -0.39 13.70
C VAL A 199 -8.67 -0.54 14.68
N THR A 200 -8.38 -0.68 15.97
CA THR A 200 -9.39 -0.77 17.06
C THR A 200 -9.87 0.61 17.50
N ASN A 201 -8.93 1.53 17.77
CA ASN A 201 -9.19 2.84 18.33
C ASN A 201 -8.40 3.91 17.57
N THR A 202 -9.11 4.72 16.78
CA THR A 202 -8.51 5.74 15.92
C THR A 202 -7.71 6.78 16.73
N PRO A 203 -8.27 7.50 17.73
CA PRO A 203 -7.51 8.51 18.49
C PRO A 203 -6.29 7.98 19.24
N LYS A 204 -6.35 6.74 19.75
CA LYS A 204 -5.20 6.10 20.41
C LYS A 204 -4.11 5.77 19.40
N THR A 205 -4.48 5.13 18.29
CA THR A 205 -3.55 4.73 17.24
C THR A 205 -2.88 5.95 16.59
N LEU A 206 -3.63 7.02 16.36
CA LEU A 206 -3.09 8.26 15.82
C LEU A 206 -2.02 8.88 16.71
N ARG A 207 -2.21 8.87 18.04
CA ARG A 207 -1.18 9.33 18.99
C ARG A 207 0.08 8.46 18.94
N GLU A 208 -0.06 7.14 18.78
CA GLU A 208 1.08 6.22 18.70
C GLU A 208 1.91 6.41 17.41
N ILE A 209 1.25 6.68 16.28
CA ILE A 209 1.92 6.84 14.98
C ILE A 209 2.29 8.29 14.67
N LEU A 210 1.94 9.23 15.55
CA LEU A 210 1.99 10.67 15.31
C LEU A 210 3.35 11.15 14.79
N PRO A 211 4.51 10.77 15.37
CA PRO A 211 5.80 11.23 14.87
C PRO A 211 6.10 10.75 13.45
N THR A 212 5.74 9.50 13.14
CA THR A 212 5.92 8.89 11.81
C THR A 212 4.99 9.53 10.79
N LEU A 213 3.71 9.71 11.14
CA LEU A 213 2.71 10.38 10.32
C LEU A 213 3.16 11.80 9.97
N PHE A 214 3.63 12.57 10.95
CA PHE A 214 4.13 13.92 10.71
C PHE A 214 5.34 13.97 9.78
N GLY A 215 6.29 13.04 9.93
CA GLY A 215 7.43 12.93 9.01
C GLY A 215 7.00 12.74 7.55
N LEU A 216 6.03 11.85 7.32
CA LEU A 216 5.47 11.60 5.98
C LEU A 216 4.68 12.79 5.44
N LEU A 217 3.87 13.44 6.28
CA LEU A 217 3.09 14.62 5.92
C LEU A 217 4.00 15.77 5.46
N LEU A 218 5.07 16.05 6.19
CA LEU A 218 6.05 17.06 5.78
C LEU A 218 6.71 16.73 4.44
N GLY A 219 7.10 15.46 4.24
CA GLY A 219 7.67 15.01 2.98
C GLY A 219 6.71 15.24 1.80
N CYS A 220 5.42 14.98 2.00
CA CYS A 220 4.38 15.19 0.98
C CYS A 220 4.05 16.67 0.77
N LEU A 221 4.00 17.48 1.81
CA LEU A 221 3.82 18.94 1.73
C LEU A 221 4.97 19.62 0.97
N ALA A 222 6.18 19.09 1.12
CA ALA A 222 7.37 19.54 0.40
C ALA A 222 7.47 19.03 -1.04
N SER A 223 6.55 18.15 -1.47
CA SER A 223 6.61 17.54 -2.80
C SER A 223 6.25 18.55 -3.89
N THR A 224 6.81 18.37 -5.08
CA THR A 224 6.39 19.12 -6.29
C THR A 224 5.03 18.66 -6.81
N SER A 225 4.59 17.45 -6.44
CA SER A 225 3.28 16.90 -6.80
C SER A 225 2.16 17.62 -6.05
N TYR A 226 1.22 18.21 -6.80
CA TYR A 226 0.06 18.91 -6.25
C TYR A 226 -0.82 17.97 -5.42
N ASP A 227 -1.08 16.76 -5.93
CA ASP A 227 -1.89 15.75 -5.25
C ASP A 227 -1.30 15.38 -3.90
N LYS A 228 0.02 15.12 -3.84
CA LYS A 228 0.70 14.80 -2.57
C LYS A 228 0.57 15.92 -1.55
N ARG A 229 0.74 17.18 -1.97
CA ARG A 229 0.54 18.34 -1.08
C ARG A 229 -0.89 18.43 -0.59
N GLN A 230 -1.87 18.20 -1.46
CA GLN A 230 -3.29 18.27 -1.12
C GLN A 230 -3.71 17.15 -0.15
N VAL A 231 -3.26 15.91 -0.36
CA VAL A 231 -3.51 14.79 0.56
C VAL A 231 -2.93 15.10 1.94
N ALA A 232 -1.70 15.60 2.00
CA ALA A 232 -1.06 15.93 3.28
C ALA A 232 -1.76 17.07 4.02
N ALA A 233 -2.16 18.13 3.31
CA ALA A 233 -2.92 19.26 3.87
C ALA A 233 -4.26 18.80 4.46
N ARG A 234 -5.03 18.01 3.71
CA ARG A 234 -6.31 17.44 4.17
C ARG A 234 -6.13 16.50 5.37
N THR A 235 -5.10 15.66 5.35
CA THR A 235 -4.81 14.73 6.45
C THR A 235 -4.45 15.50 7.72
N LEU A 236 -3.69 16.59 7.62
CA LEU A 236 -3.38 17.47 8.76
C LEU A 236 -4.64 18.07 9.37
N GLY A 237 -5.54 18.62 8.55
CA GLY A 237 -6.81 19.16 9.02
C GLY A 237 -7.67 18.12 9.73
N ASP A 238 -7.77 16.90 9.18
CA ASP A 238 -8.49 15.80 9.83
C ASP A 238 -7.85 15.39 11.17
N LEU A 239 -6.51 15.34 11.22
CA LEU A 239 -5.77 14.99 12.42
C LEU A 239 -6.00 16.00 13.55
N VAL A 240 -5.97 17.31 13.24
CA VAL A 240 -6.27 18.37 14.21
C VAL A 240 -7.71 18.28 14.69
N ARG A 241 -8.66 18.05 13.78
CA ARG A 241 -10.08 17.88 14.15
C ARG A 241 -10.29 16.68 15.09
N LYS A 242 -9.58 15.56 14.87
CA LYS A 242 -9.73 14.33 15.67
C LYS A 242 -8.97 14.35 17.00
N LEU A 243 -7.80 14.96 17.06
CA LEU A 243 -6.96 14.98 18.28
C LEU A 243 -7.08 16.28 19.08
N GLY A 244 -7.63 17.34 18.48
CA GLY A 244 -7.75 18.68 19.06
C GLY A 244 -6.40 19.35 19.30
N GLU A 245 -6.41 20.46 20.04
CA GLU A 245 -5.21 21.27 20.32
C GLU A 245 -4.07 20.52 21.02
N ARG A 246 -4.37 19.36 21.63
CA ARG A 246 -3.37 18.52 22.32
C ARG A 246 -2.25 18.03 21.40
N VAL A 247 -2.48 18.03 20.09
CA VAL A 247 -1.48 17.65 19.10
C VAL A 247 -0.51 18.81 18.81
N LEU A 248 -0.91 20.06 19.02
CA LEU A 248 -0.15 21.25 18.63
C LEU A 248 1.25 21.33 19.26
N PRO A 249 1.48 21.01 20.55
CA PRO A 249 2.82 21.06 21.15
C PRO A 249 3.83 20.13 20.47
N GLU A 250 3.38 19.01 19.89
CA GLU A 250 4.24 18.08 19.15
C GLU A 250 4.48 18.56 17.71
N ILE A 251 3.50 19.22 17.12
CA ILE A 251 3.51 19.67 15.72
C ILE A 251 4.29 20.97 15.54
N VAL A 252 4.08 21.95 16.41
CA VAL A 252 4.63 23.30 16.27
C VAL A 252 6.16 23.28 16.10
N PRO A 253 6.95 22.55 16.92
CA PRO A 253 8.40 22.50 16.72
C PRO A 253 8.82 21.92 15.36
N ILE A 254 8.01 21.01 14.81
CA ILE A 254 8.26 20.39 13.51
C ILE A 254 7.98 21.40 12.38
N LEU A 255 6.86 22.12 12.45
CA LEU A 255 6.51 23.17 11.48
C LEU A 255 7.50 24.34 11.54
N GLU A 256 7.92 24.78 12.73
CA GLU A 256 8.93 25.84 12.89
C GLU A 256 10.25 25.49 12.20
N ARG A 257 10.71 24.23 12.33
CA ARG A 257 11.90 23.76 11.59
C ARG A 257 11.68 23.78 10.08
N GLY A 258 10.50 23.37 9.62
CA GLY A 258 10.15 23.38 8.20
C GLY A 258 10.08 24.79 7.60
N LEU A 259 9.57 25.79 8.33
CA LEU A 259 9.58 27.21 7.93
C LEU A 259 11.00 27.77 7.77
N ARG A 260 11.97 27.24 8.52
CA ARG A 260 13.39 27.63 8.46
C ARG A 260 14.19 26.86 7.41
N SER A 261 13.56 25.98 6.64
CA SER A 261 14.24 25.23 5.57
C SER A 261 14.76 26.16 4.49
N GLU A 262 15.94 25.86 3.93
CA GLU A 262 16.49 26.57 2.77
C GLU A 262 15.64 26.33 1.51
N ARG A 263 14.91 25.21 1.45
CA ARG A 263 14.10 24.84 0.29
C ARG A 263 12.73 25.53 0.30
N ALA A 264 12.42 26.21 -0.80
CA ALA A 264 11.17 26.98 -0.92
C ALA A 264 9.91 26.10 -0.92
N ASP A 265 9.99 24.90 -1.50
CA ASP A 265 8.90 23.91 -1.54
C ASP A 265 8.51 23.43 -0.12
N GLN A 266 9.49 23.17 0.74
CA GLN A 266 9.29 22.83 2.15
C GLN A 266 8.59 23.96 2.91
N ARG A 267 9.05 25.22 2.74
CA ARG A 267 8.41 26.37 3.39
C ARG A 267 6.96 26.56 2.91
N GLN A 268 6.72 26.45 1.60
CA GLN A 268 5.37 26.52 1.03
C GLN A 268 4.46 25.43 1.59
N GLY A 269 4.93 24.19 1.63
CA GLY A 269 4.19 23.07 2.20
C GLY A 269 3.78 23.30 3.65
N VAL A 270 4.71 23.81 4.47
CA VAL A 270 4.42 24.14 5.88
C VAL A 270 3.39 25.25 6.00
N CYS A 271 3.45 26.30 5.17
CA CYS A 271 2.43 27.36 5.17
C CYS A 271 1.04 26.83 4.80
N ILE A 272 0.94 25.92 3.83
CA ILE A 272 -0.32 25.25 3.48
C ILE A 272 -0.85 24.45 4.67
N GLY A 273 0.03 23.65 5.31
CA GLY A 273 -0.31 22.89 6.50
C GLY A 273 -0.81 23.76 7.64
N LEU A 274 -0.14 24.88 7.94
CA LEU A 274 -0.57 25.85 8.94
C LEU A 274 -1.95 26.43 8.62
N GLY A 275 -2.22 26.77 7.35
CA GLY A 275 -3.52 27.23 6.90
C GLY A 275 -4.63 26.23 7.22
N GLU A 276 -4.42 24.94 6.97
CA GLU A 276 -5.41 23.91 7.27
C GLU A 276 -5.59 23.65 8.76
N ILE A 277 -4.53 23.75 9.55
CA ILE A 277 -4.60 23.64 11.01
C ILE A 277 -5.47 24.77 11.56
N LEU A 278 -5.24 26.01 11.11
CA LEU A 278 -6.03 27.18 11.52
C LEU A 278 -7.49 27.11 11.06
N ALA A 279 -7.75 26.54 9.88
CA ALA A 279 -9.11 26.32 9.41
C ALA A 279 -9.84 25.18 10.14
N SER A 280 -9.11 24.30 10.83
CA SER A 280 -9.63 23.13 11.52
C SER A 280 -9.68 23.26 13.05
N THR A 281 -9.20 24.39 13.59
CA THR A 281 -9.26 24.76 15.01
C THR A 281 -10.44 25.69 15.24
#